data_AF-A0A5J6V4U5-F1
#
_entry.id   AF-A0A5J6V4U5-F1
#
_cell.length_a   1.000
_cell.length_b   1.000
_cell.length_c   1.000
_cell.angle_alpha   90.00
_cell.angle_beta   90.00
_cell.angle_gamma   90.00
#
_symmetry.space_group_name_H-M   'P 1'
#
loop_
_entity.id
_entity.type
_entity.pdbx_description
1 polymer ?
#
loop_
_entity_poly.entity_id
_entity_poly.type
_entity_poly.pdbx_seq_one_letter_code
_entity_poly.pdbx_strand_id
1 'polypeptide(L)'
;MIVIPPSPFSYAQALARGMSRREIEWLLEAGEIVRLRQGWYAHPTLDDSRTGWEARTDQHLDRLRNALASRPGHAASHTTAALLHGLAVTVATGTPVHLTTIDRVPSSRRYPGLRIHRSETVANDTELVEGMRSTGLVRTIADVLRTRTLPHGVAMLDDVLRRGLASVSEVRQVIDAQARWGGRPKAVAATHLADPGRETWGESFSFVHLHLQGQPLPLPQVAVYDAGKKFLARVDGLWPERGVVGECDGEMKYFLDDLDVDATPEETVLRHLAAEEVRQARIEATGLGVVRWSPAQVRDDPDGVARRVNRAAGQVRPDEFTGWVRWDGELRKLPFTVDRPAIDPETLRYRRRRRPAHY
;
A
#
# COMPACT_ATOMS: atom_id res chain seq x y z
N MET A 1 -13.24 31.03 31.79
CA MET A 1 -12.69 30.40 30.58
C MET A 1 -12.59 28.91 30.87
N ILE A 2 -13.35 28.08 30.16
CA ILE A 2 -13.32 26.62 30.38
C ILE A 2 -12.02 26.10 29.78
N VAL A 3 -11.16 25.47 30.59
CA VAL A 3 -9.89 24.90 30.12
C VAL A 3 -10.13 23.45 29.73
N ILE A 4 -10.31 23.21 28.44
CA ILE A 4 -10.53 21.86 27.90
C ILE A 4 -9.21 21.07 27.99
N PRO A 5 -9.21 19.83 28.52
CA PRO A 5 -8.02 18.99 28.54
C PRO A 5 -7.42 18.74 27.14
N PRO A 6 -6.12 18.39 27.05
CA PRO A 6 -5.53 17.91 25.81
C PRO A 6 -6.28 16.67 25.26
N SER A 7 -6.45 16.60 23.94
CA SER A 7 -7.15 15.49 23.26
C SER A 7 -6.26 14.23 23.15
N PRO A 8 -6.84 13.01 23.24
CA PRO A 8 -8.16 12.73 23.80
C PRO A 8 -8.12 12.73 25.34
N PHE A 9 -9.28 12.96 25.98
CA PHE A 9 -9.40 12.98 27.44
C PHE A 9 -10.67 12.27 27.94
N SER A 10 -10.61 11.77 29.18
CA SER A 10 -11.72 11.09 29.86
C SER A 10 -12.58 12.06 30.68
N TYR A 11 -13.80 11.63 31.01
CA TYR A 11 -14.70 12.34 31.92
C TYR A 11 -14.04 12.63 33.27
N ALA A 12 -13.27 11.68 33.81
CA ALA A 12 -12.54 11.88 35.06
C ALA A 12 -11.45 12.97 34.94
N GLN A 13 -10.76 13.07 33.80
CA GLN A 13 -9.76 14.11 33.55
C GLN A 13 -10.39 15.49 33.31
N ALA A 14 -11.61 15.54 32.76
CA ALA A 14 -12.40 16.76 32.65
C ALA A 14 -12.84 17.26 34.04
N LEU A 15 -13.39 16.37 34.88
CA LEU A 15 -13.77 16.69 36.26
C LEU A 15 -12.56 17.13 37.10
N ALA A 16 -11.41 16.46 36.95
CA ALA A 16 -10.18 16.81 37.66
C ALA A 16 -9.63 18.21 37.29
N ARG A 17 -10.06 18.76 36.15
CA ARG A 17 -9.77 20.14 35.72
C ARG A 17 -10.89 21.13 36.04
N GLY A 18 -11.85 20.72 36.87
CA GLY A 18 -12.94 21.58 37.34
C GLY A 18 -14.11 21.70 36.37
N MET A 19 -14.15 20.92 35.28
CA MET A 19 -15.30 20.91 34.39
C MET A 19 -16.48 20.20 35.05
N SER A 20 -17.67 20.75 34.90
CA SER A 20 -18.93 20.13 35.30
C SER A 20 -19.51 19.29 34.17
N ARG A 21 -20.42 18.37 34.53
CA ARG A 21 -21.17 17.58 33.54
C ARG A 21 -21.93 18.45 32.54
N ARG A 22 -22.50 19.56 33.02
CA ARG A 22 -23.27 20.50 32.20
C ARG A 22 -22.39 21.25 31.19
N GLU A 23 -21.15 21.57 31.55
CA GLU A 23 -20.19 22.17 30.63
C GLU A 23 -19.70 21.16 29.57
N ILE A 24 -19.55 19.89 29.93
CA ILE A 24 -19.22 18.83 28.98
C ILE A 24 -20.38 18.60 28.00
N GLU A 25 -21.62 18.59 28.49
CA GLU A 25 -22.82 18.49 27.65
C GLU A 25 -22.94 19.71 26.72
N TRP A 26 -22.72 20.92 27.25
CA TRP A 26 -22.71 22.14 26.45
C TRP A 26 -21.60 22.16 25.38
N LEU A 27 -20.37 21.75 25.70
CA LEU A 27 -19.27 21.68 24.71
C LEU A 27 -19.52 20.63 23.62
N LEU A 28 -20.24 19.54 23.94
CA LEU A 28 -20.68 18.56 22.94
C LEU A 28 -21.76 19.16 22.01
N GLU A 29 -22.73 19.88 22.57
CA GLU A 29 -23.78 20.55 21.80
C GLU A 29 -23.23 21.69 20.93
N ALA A 30 -22.23 22.42 21.43
CA ALA A 30 -21.53 23.48 20.72
C ALA A 30 -20.53 22.94 19.66
N GLY A 31 -20.26 21.63 19.64
CA GLY A 31 -19.32 21.02 18.71
C GLY A 31 -17.84 21.33 19.01
N GLU A 32 -17.53 21.86 20.19
CA GLU A 32 -16.19 22.20 20.69
C GLU A 32 -15.43 20.99 21.24
N ILE A 33 -16.12 19.85 21.43
CA ILE A 33 -15.55 18.52 21.70
C ILE A 33 -16.45 17.46 21.06
N VAL A 34 -15.88 16.31 20.68
CA VAL A 34 -16.62 15.16 20.16
C VAL A 34 -16.55 13.96 21.11
N ARG A 35 -17.63 13.17 21.17
CA ARG A 35 -17.67 11.95 21.99
C ARG A 35 -17.10 10.76 21.21
N LEU A 36 -15.92 10.27 21.62
CA LEU A 36 -15.30 9.09 21.00
C LEU A 36 -15.97 7.77 21.45
N ARG A 37 -16.33 7.69 22.74
CA ARG A 37 -17.06 6.59 23.39
C ARG A 37 -17.61 7.07 24.74
N GLN A 38 -18.39 6.23 25.43
CA GLN A 38 -18.94 6.58 26.75
C GLN A 38 -17.83 7.00 27.73
N GLY A 39 -17.90 8.25 28.19
CA GLY A 39 -16.94 8.85 29.14
C GLY A 39 -15.59 9.29 28.54
N TRP A 40 -15.45 9.36 27.21
CA TRP A 40 -14.24 9.83 26.52
C TRP A 40 -14.56 10.84 25.42
N TYR A 41 -13.77 11.91 25.38
CA TYR A 41 -13.94 13.09 24.55
C TYR A 41 -12.64 13.47 23.83
N ALA A 42 -12.76 14.18 22.72
CA ALA A 42 -11.63 14.70 21.95
C ALA A 42 -11.95 16.11 21.43
N HIS A 43 -10.90 16.88 21.13
CA HIS A 43 -11.05 18.13 20.40
C HIS A 43 -11.57 17.84 18.98
N PRO A 44 -12.48 18.67 18.42
CA PRO A 44 -12.85 18.63 17.02
C PRO A 44 -11.59 19.00 16.25
N THR A 45 -11.15 18.12 15.36
CA THR A 45 -10.09 18.46 14.43
C THR A 45 -10.64 19.50 13.47
N LEU A 46 -10.22 20.76 13.61
CA LEU A 46 -10.47 21.86 12.64
C LEU A 46 -9.68 21.66 11.33
N ASP A 47 -9.38 20.41 10.98
CA ASP A 47 -8.59 20.05 9.82
C ASP A 47 -9.35 18.97 9.04
N ASP A 48 -10.35 19.43 8.30
CA ASP A 48 -11.12 18.65 7.32
C ASP A 48 -10.28 18.40 6.03
N SER A 49 -8.97 18.72 6.05
CA SER A 49 -8.04 18.38 4.97
C SER A 49 -7.52 16.94 5.06
N ARG A 50 -7.74 16.27 6.19
CA ARG A 50 -7.25 14.91 6.42
C ARG A 50 -8.11 13.91 5.67
N THR A 51 -7.57 13.41 4.57
CA THR A 51 -8.17 12.32 3.79
C THR A 51 -8.59 11.15 4.68
N GLY A 52 -9.65 10.43 4.32
CA GLY A 52 -10.20 9.36 5.17
C GLY A 52 -9.22 8.24 5.55
N TRP A 53 -8.05 8.11 4.91
CA TRP A 53 -7.02 7.15 5.31
C TRP A 53 -6.14 7.63 6.47
N GLU A 54 -5.85 8.93 6.58
CA GLU A 54 -5.07 9.51 7.68
C GLU A 54 -5.84 9.43 8.99
N ALA A 55 -7.11 9.83 8.98
CA ALA A 55 -7.99 9.71 10.14
C ALA A 55 -8.11 8.26 10.64
N ARG A 56 -8.17 7.28 9.71
CA ARG A 56 -8.18 5.84 10.05
C ARG A 56 -6.85 5.38 10.65
N THR A 57 -5.74 5.91 10.17
CA THR A 57 -4.40 5.58 10.69
C THR A 57 -4.25 6.10 12.12
N ASP A 58 -4.59 7.36 12.37
CA ASP A 58 -4.55 7.96 13.69
C ASP A 58 -5.44 7.22 14.69
N GLN A 59 -6.69 6.95 14.31
CA GLN A 59 -7.61 6.17 15.16
C GLN A 59 -7.02 4.78 15.48
N HIS A 60 -6.33 4.16 14.53
CA HIS A 60 -5.68 2.87 14.73
C HIS A 60 -4.49 2.96 15.68
N LEU A 61 -3.66 4.02 15.57
CA LEU A 61 -2.53 4.27 16.45
C LEU A 61 -2.98 4.64 17.87
N ASP A 62 -4.07 5.37 18.05
CA ASP A 62 -4.66 5.62 19.38
C ASP A 62 -5.16 4.34 20.04
N ARG A 63 -5.77 3.44 19.26
CA ARG A 63 -6.15 2.11 19.76
C ARG A 63 -4.91 1.29 20.14
N LEU A 64 -3.82 1.41 19.39
CA LEU A 64 -2.54 0.77 19.73
C LEU A 64 -1.97 1.31 21.06
N ARG A 65 -1.90 2.63 21.25
CA ARG A 65 -1.43 3.27 22.49
C ARG A 65 -2.17 2.71 23.71
N ASN A 66 -3.50 2.69 23.64
CA ASN A 66 -4.36 2.12 24.70
C ASN A 66 -4.12 0.62 24.92
N ALA A 67 -3.91 -0.14 23.85
CA ALA A 67 -3.67 -1.57 23.93
C ALA A 67 -2.33 -1.90 24.60
N LEU A 68 -1.26 -1.15 24.30
CA LEU A 68 0.07 -1.32 24.88
C LEU A 68 0.12 -0.90 26.36
N ALA A 69 -0.54 0.21 26.72
CA ALA A 69 -0.60 0.68 28.11
C ALA A 69 -1.21 -0.37 29.07
N SER A 70 -2.13 -1.19 28.57
CA SER A 70 -2.76 -2.27 29.34
C SER A 70 -2.05 -3.63 29.22
N ARG A 71 -0.95 -3.72 28.46
CA ARG A 71 -0.28 -4.98 28.08
C ARG A 71 1.25 -4.84 27.98
N PRO A 72 1.98 -4.66 29.10
CA PRO A 72 3.42 -4.39 29.09
C PRO A 72 4.29 -5.49 28.45
N GLY A 73 3.83 -6.74 28.38
CA GLY A 73 4.54 -7.86 27.72
C GLY A 73 4.22 -8.05 26.23
N HIS A 74 3.77 -7.00 25.54
CA HIS A 74 3.41 -7.04 24.12
C HIS A 74 4.08 -5.89 23.34
N ALA A 75 4.22 -6.08 22.03
CA ALA A 75 4.67 -5.08 21.09
C ALA A 75 3.74 -5.02 19.87
N ALA A 76 3.66 -3.87 19.20
CA ALA A 76 3.05 -3.74 17.88
C ALA A 76 3.72 -4.70 16.89
N SER A 77 2.94 -5.27 15.96
CA SER A 77 3.48 -6.14 14.91
C SER A 77 2.63 -6.10 13.64
N HIS A 78 3.10 -6.76 12.57
CA HIS A 78 2.38 -6.88 11.30
C HIS A 78 1.93 -5.52 10.77
N THR A 79 0.71 -5.41 10.22
CA THR A 79 0.11 -4.15 9.75
C THR A 79 0.19 -3.01 10.76
N THR A 80 0.02 -3.30 12.06
CA THR A 80 0.01 -2.24 13.09
C THR A 80 1.40 -1.66 13.32
N ALA A 81 2.42 -2.52 13.39
CA ALA A 81 3.81 -2.04 13.40
C ALA A 81 4.17 -1.36 12.07
N ALA A 82 3.64 -1.83 10.94
CA ALA A 82 3.91 -1.24 9.64
C ALA A 82 3.37 0.19 9.52
N LEU A 83 2.16 0.45 10.02
CA LEU A 83 1.65 1.82 10.14
C LEU A 83 2.53 2.69 11.03
N LEU A 84 2.92 2.15 12.19
CA LEU A 84 3.78 2.86 13.15
C LEU A 84 5.17 3.18 12.56
N HIS A 85 5.68 2.32 11.68
CA HIS A 85 6.93 2.51 10.93
C HIS A 85 6.80 3.38 9.68
N GLY A 86 5.61 3.93 9.40
CA GLY A 86 5.37 4.74 8.21
C GLY A 86 5.52 3.97 6.89
N LEU A 87 5.21 2.67 6.90
CA LEU A 87 5.21 1.82 5.70
C LEU A 87 3.91 1.98 4.92
N ALA A 88 3.98 1.81 3.60
CA ALA A 88 2.84 1.92 2.67
C ALA A 88 1.81 0.78 2.84
N VAL A 89 1.07 0.79 3.95
CA VAL A 89 -0.01 -0.14 4.27
C VAL A 89 -1.29 0.62 4.61
N THR A 90 -2.44 0.01 4.36
CA THR A 90 -3.74 0.59 4.68
C THR A 90 -4.50 -0.22 5.72
N VAL A 91 -5.32 0.48 6.50
CA VAL A 91 -6.26 -0.11 7.45
C VAL A 91 -7.68 0.37 7.16
N ALA A 92 -8.64 -0.54 7.28
CA ALA A 92 -10.06 -0.22 7.25
C ALA A 92 -10.59 0.02 8.66
N THR A 93 -11.74 0.68 8.77
CA THR A 93 -12.48 0.82 10.02
C THR A 93 -12.73 -0.56 10.63
N GLY A 94 -12.44 -0.72 11.93
CA GLY A 94 -12.58 -2.00 12.62
C GLY A 94 -11.43 -2.99 12.41
N THR A 95 -10.40 -2.66 11.62
CA THR A 95 -9.17 -3.47 11.56
C THR A 95 -8.65 -3.68 12.99
N PRO A 96 -8.38 -4.92 13.43
CA PRO A 96 -7.89 -5.17 14.78
C PRO A 96 -6.47 -4.60 14.93
N VAL A 97 -6.10 -4.21 16.15
CA VAL A 97 -4.69 -3.86 16.47
C VAL A 97 -3.90 -5.17 16.59
N HIS A 98 -2.80 -5.29 15.84
CA HIS A 98 -1.95 -6.46 15.82
C HIS A 98 -0.82 -6.31 16.84
N LEU A 99 -0.79 -7.21 17.82
CA LEU A 99 0.25 -7.29 18.83
C LEU A 99 0.97 -8.63 18.74
N THR A 100 2.26 -8.67 19.04
CA THR A 100 3.00 -9.91 19.28
C THR A 100 3.44 -9.96 20.73
N THR A 101 3.28 -11.12 21.34
CA THR A 101 3.76 -11.39 22.70
C THR A 101 5.29 -11.50 22.71
N ILE A 102 5.96 -10.77 23.60
CA ILE A 102 7.44 -10.68 23.67
C ILE A 102 8.00 -11.39 24.91
N ASP A 103 7.22 -11.45 26.00
CA ASP A 103 7.52 -12.21 27.22
C ASP A 103 6.57 -13.41 27.34
N ARG A 104 6.89 -14.43 28.15
CA ARG A 104 5.99 -15.58 28.43
C ARG A 104 4.77 -15.15 29.28
N VAL A 105 3.90 -14.30 28.74
CA VAL A 105 2.68 -13.82 29.38
C VAL A 105 1.49 -14.68 28.94
N PRO A 106 0.60 -15.12 29.85
CA PRO A 106 -0.60 -15.85 29.48
C PRO A 106 -1.50 -15.02 28.54
N SER A 107 -1.79 -15.54 27.34
CA SER A 107 -2.58 -14.83 26.32
C SER A 107 -3.91 -15.55 25.99
N SER A 108 -4.63 -16.04 26.98
CA SER A 108 -5.83 -16.87 26.75
C SER A 108 -7.11 -16.09 26.47
N ARG A 109 -7.14 -14.76 26.64
CA ARG A 109 -8.37 -13.97 26.43
C ARG A 109 -8.45 -13.41 25.01
N ARG A 110 -9.56 -13.68 24.32
CA ARG A 110 -9.94 -12.96 23.09
C ARG A 110 -10.41 -11.56 23.48
N TYR A 111 -9.75 -10.55 22.95
CA TYR A 111 -10.12 -9.16 23.16
C TYR A 111 -10.73 -8.60 21.86
N PRO A 112 -11.99 -8.14 21.87
CA PRO A 112 -12.59 -7.49 20.71
C PRO A 112 -11.67 -6.36 20.20
N GLY A 113 -11.43 -6.32 18.90
CA GLY A 113 -10.59 -5.31 18.26
C GLY A 113 -9.07 -5.48 18.44
N LEU A 114 -8.59 -6.57 19.06
CA LEU A 114 -7.16 -6.93 19.11
C LEU A 114 -6.91 -8.29 18.45
N ARG A 115 -5.75 -8.41 17.81
CA ARG A 115 -5.21 -9.68 17.34
C ARG A 115 -3.82 -9.89 17.91
N ILE A 116 -3.70 -10.84 18.83
CA ILE A 116 -2.44 -11.17 19.49
C ILE A 116 -1.83 -12.40 18.81
N HIS A 117 -0.62 -12.24 18.27
CA HIS A 117 0.18 -13.28 17.66
C HIS A 117 1.16 -13.84 18.67
N ARG A 118 1.42 -15.15 18.59
CA ARG A 118 2.45 -15.81 19.38
C ARG A 118 3.62 -16.16 18.48
N SER A 119 4.80 -15.80 18.92
CA SER A 119 6.07 -16.19 18.33
C SER A 119 6.90 -16.82 19.44
N GLU A 120 6.81 -18.14 19.55
CA GLU A 120 7.58 -18.93 20.54
C GLU A 120 8.89 -19.47 19.94
N THR A 121 9.14 -19.21 18.65
CA THR A 121 10.22 -19.85 17.87
C THR A 121 11.39 -18.93 17.55
N VAL A 122 11.28 -17.62 17.80
CA VAL A 122 12.34 -16.63 17.59
C VAL A 122 12.26 -15.59 18.71
N ALA A 123 13.43 -15.13 19.19
CA ALA A 123 13.49 -13.94 20.04
C ALA A 123 12.84 -12.76 19.31
N ASN A 124 11.84 -12.15 19.94
CA ASN A 124 11.18 -10.98 19.35
C ASN A 124 11.92 -9.75 19.82
N ASP A 125 13.00 -9.40 19.13
CA ASP A 125 13.65 -8.10 19.34
C ASP A 125 12.63 -7.00 19.05
N THR A 126 12.60 -6.02 19.95
CA THR A 126 11.66 -4.89 19.89
C THR A 126 12.40 -3.57 19.98
N GLU A 127 11.77 -2.55 19.43
CA GLU A 127 12.23 -1.18 19.47
C GLU A 127 11.09 -0.24 19.90
N LEU A 128 11.43 1.00 20.26
CA LEU A 128 10.46 2.05 20.51
C LEU A 128 10.35 2.93 19.28
N VAL A 129 9.13 3.06 18.75
CA VAL A 129 8.79 3.94 17.64
C VAL A 129 7.71 4.88 18.15
N GLU A 130 7.97 6.19 18.13
CA GLU A 130 7.07 7.20 18.72
C GLU A 130 6.63 6.86 20.17
N GLY A 131 7.54 6.31 20.97
CA GLY A 131 7.27 5.91 22.35
C GLY A 131 6.43 4.62 22.50
N MET A 132 6.04 3.98 21.40
CA MET A 132 5.30 2.72 21.39
C MET A 132 6.23 1.55 21.05
N ARG A 133 6.15 0.47 21.84
CA ARG A 133 6.94 -0.75 21.59
C ARG A 133 6.45 -1.47 20.32
N SER A 134 7.37 -1.77 19.41
CA SER A 134 7.12 -2.37 18.10
C SER A 134 8.12 -3.47 17.78
N THR A 135 7.77 -4.39 16.88
CA THR A 135 8.76 -5.26 16.22
C THR A 135 9.70 -4.43 15.35
N GLY A 136 10.97 -4.87 15.27
CA GLY A 136 11.97 -4.30 14.37
C GLY A 136 11.45 -4.05 12.94
N LEU A 137 11.90 -2.99 12.27
CA LEU A 137 11.49 -2.64 10.90
C LEU A 137 11.52 -3.84 9.92
N VAL A 138 12.68 -4.50 9.75
CA VAL A 138 12.85 -5.64 8.81
C VAL A 138 11.95 -6.82 9.20
N ARG A 139 11.76 -7.06 10.50
CA ARG A 139 10.84 -8.07 11.01
C ARG A 139 9.38 -7.72 10.68
N THR A 140 9.01 -6.46 10.84
CA THR A 140 7.69 -5.95 10.48
C THR A 140 7.40 -6.16 9.00
N ILE A 141 8.36 -5.81 8.13
CA ILE A 141 8.27 -6.06 6.68
C ILE A 141 8.00 -7.54 6.41
N ALA A 142 8.82 -8.45 6.96
CA ALA A 142 8.63 -9.89 6.77
C ALA A 142 7.25 -10.39 7.24
N ASP A 143 6.74 -9.91 8.38
CA ASP A 143 5.41 -10.25 8.89
C ASP A 143 4.28 -9.74 8.00
N VAL A 144 4.42 -8.55 7.42
CA VAL A 144 3.47 -8.00 6.43
C VAL A 144 3.47 -8.85 5.17
N LEU A 145 4.64 -9.18 4.62
CA LEU A 145 4.77 -10.02 3.41
C LEU A 145 4.11 -11.41 3.57
N ARG A 146 4.14 -11.99 4.79
CA ARG A 146 3.47 -13.27 5.07
C ARG A 146 1.95 -13.17 5.17
N THR A 147 1.43 -12.03 5.61
CA THR A 147 0.03 -11.93 6.02
C THR A 147 -0.85 -11.15 5.05
N ARG A 148 -0.32 -10.14 4.36
CA ARG A 148 -1.03 -9.39 3.32
C ARG A 148 -1.11 -10.17 2.02
N THR A 149 -2.01 -9.79 1.12
CA THR A 149 -2.02 -10.38 -0.23
C THR A 149 -0.71 -10.02 -0.93
N LEU A 150 -0.31 -10.83 -1.91
CA LEU A 150 0.95 -10.63 -2.59
C LEU A 150 1.08 -9.24 -3.25
N PRO A 151 0.06 -8.70 -3.96
CA PRO A 151 0.12 -7.35 -4.51
C PRO A 151 0.36 -6.26 -3.46
N HIS A 152 -0.35 -6.31 -2.33
CA HIS A 152 -0.14 -5.35 -1.23
C HIS A 152 1.26 -5.48 -0.61
N GLY A 153 1.76 -6.71 -0.50
CA GLY A 153 3.09 -6.98 0.06
C GLY A 153 4.21 -6.45 -0.84
N VAL A 154 4.13 -6.70 -2.15
CA VAL A 154 5.12 -6.20 -3.12
C VAL A 154 5.07 -4.67 -3.19
N ALA A 155 3.89 -4.06 -3.24
CA ALA A 155 3.79 -2.60 -3.27
C ALA A 155 4.38 -1.90 -2.03
N MET A 156 4.23 -2.51 -0.85
CA MET A 156 4.91 -2.01 0.36
C MET A 156 6.43 -2.24 0.30
N LEU A 157 6.87 -3.39 -0.22
CA LEU A 157 8.30 -3.70 -0.35
C LEU A 157 8.99 -2.81 -1.38
N ASP A 158 8.38 -2.53 -2.52
CA ASP A 158 8.92 -1.62 -3.54
C ASP A 158 9.12 -0.20 -2.95
N ASP A 159 8.15 0.30 -2.16
CA ASP A 159 8.29 1.58 -1.44
C ASP A 159 9.46 1.54 -0.43
N VAL A 160 9.58 0.46 0.36
CA VAL A 160 10.67 0.25 1.31
C VAL A 160 12.03 0.28 0.62
N LEU A 161 12.16 -0.45 -0.50
CA LEU A 161 13.40 -0.54 -1.28
C LEU A 161 13.73 0.82 -1.91
N ARG A 162 12.75 1.50 -2.52
CA ARG A 162 12.91 2.82 -3.14
C ARG A 162 13.33 3.89 -2.14
N ARG A 163 12.82 3.82 -0.90
CA ARG A 163 13.20 4.73 0.20
C ARG A 163 14.50 4.34 0.90
N GLY A 164 15.13 3.22 0.52
CA GLY A 164 16.36 2.72 1.15
C GLY A 164 16.20 2.29 2.61
N LEU A 165 14.98 1.92 3.03
CA LEU A 165 14.68 1.56 4.42
C LEU A 165 15.15 0.14 4.81
N ALA A 166 15.24 -0.76 3.83
CA ALA A 166 15.79 -2.10 3.96
C ALA A 166 16.19 -2.62 2.57
N SER A 167 16.98 -3.68 2.53
CA SER A 167 17.33 -4.42 1.32
C SER A 167 16.56 -5.75 1.23
N VAL A 168 16.46 -6.28 0.00
CA VAL A 168 15.86 -7.61 -0.23
C VAL A 168 16.59 -8.70 0.56
N SER A 169 17.91 -8.62 0.69
CA SER A 169 18.71 -9.59 1.42
C SER A 169 18.43 -9.57 2.93
N GLU A 170 18.31 -8.40 3.56
CA GLU A 170 17.94 -8.28 4.97
C GLU A 170 16.55 -8.86 5.25
N VAL A 171 15.56 -8.50 4.41
CA VAL A 171 14.20 -9.04 4.52
C VAL A 171 14.22 -10.56 4.34
N ARG A 172 15.02 -11.06 3.40
CA ARG A 172 15.12 -12.49 3.13
C ARG A 172 15.75 -13.27 4.28
N GLN A 173 16.79 -12.74 4.93
CA GLN A 173 17.39 -13.37 6.10
C GLN A 173 16.37 -13.58 7.21
N VAL A 174 15.52 -12.59 7.48
CA VAL A 174 14.43 -12.72 8.47
C VAL A 174 13.39 -13.75 8.03
N ILE A 175 13.04 -13.79 6.73
CA ILE A 175 12.12 -14.78 6.19
C ILE A 175 12.64 -16.21 6.38
N ASP A 176 13.94 -16.43 6.14
CA ASP A 176 14.58 -17.73 6.21
C ASP A 176 14.85 -18.19 7.65
N ALA A 177 15.20 -17.28 8.56
CA ALA A 177 15.29 -17.57 10.00
C ALA A 177 13.93 -18.04 10.59
N GLN A 178 12.83 -17.64 9.95
CA GLN A 178 11.46 -17.97 10.33
C GLN A 178 10.85 -19.05 9.41
N ALA A 179 11.65 -20.02 8.97
CA ALA A 179 11.30 -21.01 7.95
C ALA A 179 9.96 -21.75 8.17
N ARG A 180 9.59 -21.99 9.44
CA ARG A 180 8.37 -22.75 9.82
C ARG A 180 7.11 -21.89 9.89
N TRP A 181 7.20 -20.59 9.63
CA TRP A 181 6.08 -19.67 9.78
C TRP A 181 5.18 -19.71 8.55
N GLY A 182 3.86 -19.71 8.80
CA GLY A 182 2.86 -19.70 7.74
C GLY A 182 3.02 -18.47 6.82
N GLY A 183 2.73 -18.65 5.53
CA GLY A 183 2.86 -17.57 4.55
C GLY A 183 4.27 -17.34 4.01
N ARG A 184 5.27 -18.16 4.41
CA ARG A 184 6.63 -18.09 3.86
C ARG A 184 6.70 -18.12 2.34
N PRO A 185 6.04 -19.06 1.61
CA PRO A 185 6.11 -19.08 0.14
C PRO A 185 5.68 -17.75 -0.51
N LYS A 186 4.64 -17.10 0.05
CA LYS A 186 4.18 -15.79 -0.40
C LYS A 186 5.18 -14.68 -0.10
N ALA A 187 5.80 -14.69 1.08
CA ALA A 187 6.83 -13.71 1.43
C ALA A 187 8.07 -13.85 0.53
N VAL A 188 8.46 -15.09 0.22
CA VAL A 188 9.52 -15.41 -0.74
C VAL A 188 9.16 -14.92 -2.15
N ALA A 189 7.93 -15.17 -2.61
CA ALA A 189 7.48 -14.66 -3.90
C ALA A 189 7.46 -13.12 -3.96
N ALA A 190 7.08 -12.45 -2.86
CA ALA A 190 7.11 -11.00 -2.80
C ALA A 190 8.54 -10.46 -2.99
N THR A 191 9.54 -11.07 -2.35
CA THR A 191 10.95 -10.69 -2.55
C THR A 191 11.46 -10.94 -3.97
N HIS A 192 10.85 -11.88 -4.69
CA HIS A 192 11.23 -12.19 -6.09
C HIS A 192 10.59 -11.22 -7.09
N LEU A 193 9.38 -10.73 -6.81
CA LEU A 193 8.63 -9.81 -7.67
C LEU A 193 8.90 -8.32 -7.39
N ALA A 194 9.67 -8.04 -6.33
CA ALA A 194 9.99 -6.68 -5.92
C ALA A 194 10.82 -5.96 -6.98
N ASP A 195 10.47 -4.72 -7.24
CA ASP A 195 11.11 -3.85 -8.22
C ASP A 195 10.97 -2.38 -7.76
N PRO A 196 12.04 -1.77 -7.22
CA PRO A 196 12.00 -0.38 -6.78
C PRO A 196 11.88 0.64 -7.93
N GLY A 197 11.92 0.19 -9.20
CA GLY A 197 11.69 1.02 -10.37
C GLY A 197 10.21 1.39 -10.58
N ARG A 198 9.28 0.74 -9.88
CA ARG A 198 7.86 1.13 -9.85
C ARG A 198 7.69 2.31 -8.88
N GLU A 199 7.20 3.43 -9.39
CA GLU A 199 7.28 4.71 -8.67
C GLU A 199 6.17 4.84 -7.61
N THR A 200 5.01 4.25 -7.88
CA THR A 200 3.85 4.35 -7.00
C THR A 200 3.40 3.00 -6.44
N TRP A 201 2.73 3.06 -5.29
CA TRP A 201 2.04 1.90 -4.72
C TRP A 201 1.02 1.29 -5.71
N GLY A 202 0.35 2.16 -6.48
CA GLY A 202 -0.65 1.77 -7.48
C GLY A 202 -0.06 0.93 -8.61
N GLU A 203 1.11 1.31 -9.13
CA GLU A 203 1.85 0.55 -10.14
C GLU A 203 2.22 -0.84 -9.62
N SER A 204 2.94 -0.91 -8.50
CA SER A 204 3.37 -2.18 -7.91
C SER A 204 2.20 -3.11 -7.60
N PHE A 205 1.14 -2.57 -6.99
CA PHE A 205 -0.08 -3.32 -6.73
C PHE A 205 -0.69 -3.83 -8.03
N SER A 206 -0.86 -2.96 -9.02
CA SER A 206 -1.54 -3.31 -10.26
C SER A 206 -0.77 -4.33 -11.08
N PHE A 207 0.54 -4.15 -11.25
CA PHE A 207 1.37 -5.02 -12.07
C PHE A 207 1.43 -6.43 -11.49
N VAL A 208 1.61 -6.56 -10.18
CA VAL A 208 1.63 -7.87 -9.51
C VAL A 208 0.25 -8.51 -9.56
N HIS A 209 -0.83 -7.73 -9.44
CA HIS A 209 -2.18 -8.28 -9.55
C HIS A 209 -2.48 -8.79 -10.97
N LEU A 210 -2.14 -8.01 -12.01
CA LEU A 210 -2.26 -8.44 -13.41
C LEU A 210 -1.38 -9.67 -13.69
N HIS A 211 -0.20 -9.75 -13.07
CA HIS A 211 0.65 -10.94 -13.15
C HIS A 211 -0.04 -12.19 -12.61
N LEU A 212 -0.74 -12.07 -11.48
CA LEU A 212 -1.55 -13.16 -10.94
C LEU A 212 -2.73 -13.54 -11.85
N GLN A 213 -3.15 -12.67 -12.78
CA GLN A 213 -4.14 -12.97 -13.84
C GLN A 213 -3.50 -13.46 -15.15
N GLY A 214 -2.24 -13.90 -15.11
CA GLY A 214 -1.55 -14.49 -16.26
C GLY A 214 -0.95 -13.47 -17.23
N GLN A 215 -0.92 -12.19 -16.88
CA GLN A 215 -0.15 -11.21 -17.64
C GLN A 215 1.35 -11.35 -17.32
N PRO A 216 2.27 -11.21 -18.29
CA PRO A 216 3.67 -10.97 -17.95
C PRO A 216 3.79 -9.70 -17.12
N LEU A 217 4.79 -9.57 -16.24
CA LEU A 217 5.06 -8.27 -15.63
C LEU A 217 5.45 -7.28 -16.72
N PRO A 218 4.86 -6.07 -16.77
CA PRO A 218 5.34 -5.04 -17.67
C PRO A 218 6.72 -4.53 -17.22
N LEU A 219 7.50 -4.03 -18.17
CA LEU A 219 8.73 -3.28 -17.88
C LEU A 219 8.33 -1.90 -17.35
N PRO A 220 8.73 -1.50 -16.13
CA PRO A 220 8.31 -0.24 -15.55
C PRO A 220 8.99 0.97 -16.20
N GLN A 221 8.34 2.13 -16.18
CA GLN A 221 8.98 3.44 -16.43
C GLN A 221 9.75 3.56 -17.76
N VAL A 222 9.19 3.00 -18.85
CA VAL A 222 9.85 2.97 -20.16
C VAL A 222 9.64 4.29 -20.91
N ALA A 223 10.72 4.90 -21.40
CA ALA A 223 10.63 6.08 -22.25
C ALA A 223 10.35 5.69 -23.70
N VAL A 224 9.34 6.34 -24.31
CA VAL A 224 8.90 6.15 -25.70
C VAL A 224 9.30 7.36 -26.53
N TYR A 225 9.76 7.11 -27.74
CA TYR A 225 10.21 8.10 -28.71
C TYR A 225 9.56 7.84 -30.07
N ASP A 226 9.39 8.89 -30.88
CA ASP A 226 8.94 8.74 -32.26
C ASP A 226 10.04 8.21 -33.19
N ALA A 227 9.74 8.07 -34.49
CA ALA A 227 10.68 7.61 -35.50
C ALA A 227 11.94 8.49 -35.60
N GLY A 228 11.80 9.79 -35.31
CA GLY A 228 12.89 10.78 -35.26
C GLY A 228 13.64 10.82 -33.92
N LYS A 229 13.37 9.88 -33.01
CA LYS A 229 13.94 9.80 -31.66
C LYS A 229 13.60 11.02 -30.78
N LYS A 230 12.51 11.73 -31.09
CA LYS A 230 11.98 12.77 -30.19
C LYS A 230 11.18 12.09 -29.09
N PHE A 231 11.43 12.51 -27.85
CA PHE A 231 10.71 11.99 -26.68
C PHE A 231 9.20 12.25 -26.80
N LEU A 232 8.41 11.20 -26.55
CA LEU A 232 6.95 11.26 -26.52
C LEU A 232 6.42 11.25 -25.10
N ALA A 233 6.79 10.22 -24.33
CA ALA A 233 6.30 10.00 -22.98
C ALA A 233 7.19 8.99 -22.23
N ARG A 234 7.07 8.97 -20.91
CA ARG A 234 7.49 7.83 -20.08
C ARG A 234 6.22 7.14 -19.60
N VAL A 235 6.09 5.86 -19.90
CA VAL A 235 4.90 5.06 -19.60
C VAL A 235 5.14 4.22 -18.35
N ASP A 236 4.11 4.04 -17.54
CA ASP A 236 4.24 3.30 -16.28
C ASP A 236 4.67 1.85 -16.51
N GLY A 237 4.15 1.21 -17.57
CA GLY A 237 4.47 -0.18 -17.92
C GLY A 237 4.48 -0.45 -19.42
N LEU A 238 5.40 -1.29 -19.90
CA LEU A 238 5.45 -1.78 -21.29
C LEU A 238 5.46 -3.31 -21.35
N TRP A 239 4.60 -3.89 -22.19
CA TRP A 239 4.71 -5.29 -22.64
C TRP A 239 5.35 -5.31 -24.04
N PRO A 240 6.69 -5.40 -24.17
CA PRO A 240 7.38 -5.17 -25.44
C PRO A 240 7.03 -6.20 -26.51
N GLU A 241 6.78 -7.45 -26.14
CA GLU A 241 6.36 -8.51 -27.07
C GLU A 241 4.91 -8.35 -27.56
N ARG A 242 4.14 -7.46 -26.91
CA ARG A 242 2.73 -7.22 -27.21
C ARG A 242 2.46 -5.85 -27.78
N GLY A 243 3.45 -4.95 -27.77
CA GLY A 243 3.28 -3.58 -28.26
C GLY A 243 2.24 -2.79 -27.46
N VAL A 244 2.04 -3.15 -26.18
CA VAL A 244 1.05 -2.50 -25.31
C VAL A 244 1.77 -1.75 -24.19
N VAL A 245 1.37 -0.49 -23.99
CA VAL A 245 1.72 0.30 -22.81
C VAL A 245 0.56 0.34 -21.83
N GLY A 246 0.88 0.35 -20.55
CA GLY A 246 -0.06 0.44 -19.44
C GLY A 246 0.18 1.68 -18.61
N GLU A 247 -0.88 2.39 -18.24
CA GLU A 247 -0.85 3.58 -17.39
C GLU A 247 -1.72 3.34 -16.15
N CYS A 248 -1.13 3.51 -14.97
CA CYS A 248 -1.82 3.38 -13.70
C CYS A 248 -2.27 4.76 -13.20
N ASP A 249 -3.53 5.08 -13.45
CA ASP A 249 -4.13 6.34 -13.03
C ASP A 249 -4.44 6.29 -11.53
N GLY A 250 -3.60 6.94 -10.72
CA GLY A 250 -3.92 7.24 -9.32
C GLY A 250 -5.05 8.27 -9.23
N GLU A 251 -5.91 8.17 -8.22
CA GLU A 251 -6.93 9.20 -7.92
C GLU A 251 -6.32 10.59 -7.66
N MET A 252 -5.01 10.67 -7.46
CA MET A 252 -4.24 11.87 -7.14
C MET A 252 -3.40 12.43 -8.30
N LYS A 253 -3.66 12.06 -9.57
CA LYS A 253 -2.99 12.72 -10.71
C LYS A 253 -3.70 14.01 -11.18
N TYR A 254 -4.82 14.40 -10.54
CA TYR A 254 -5.65 15.51 -10.99
C TYR A 254 -5.46 16.84 -10.25
N PHE A 255 -4.59 16.95 -9.25
CA PHE A 255 -4.55 18.17 -8.42
C PHE A 255 -3.19 18.75 -8.02
N LEU A 256 -2.06 18.16 -8.41
CA LEU A 256 -0.76 18.65 -7.96
C LEU A 256 0.28 18.41 -9.06
N ASP A 257 0.52 19.42 -9.91
CA ASP A 257 1.88 19.80 -10.35
C ASP A 257 1.93 21.05 -11.24
N ASP A 258 0.81 21.61 -11.74
CA ASP A 258 0.79 22.89 -12.46
C ASP A 258 -0.48 23.71 -12.16
N LEU A 259 -0.67 24.14 -10.91
CA LEU A 259 -1.59 25.26 -10.67
C LEU A 259 -0.92 26.55 -11.16
N ASP A 260 -1.16 26.84 -12.43
CA ASP A 260 -1.01 28.19 -12.99
C ASP A 260 -1.79 29.13 -12.06
N VAL A 261 -1.09 30.05 -11.39
CA VAL A 261 -1.66 30.88 -10.30
C VAL A 261 -2.84 31.75 -10.78
N ASP A 262 -2.99 31.85 -12.11
CA ASP A 262 -4.00 32.64 -12.81
C ASP A 262 -5.15 31.80 -13.43
N ALA A 263 -5.13 30.46 -13.35
CA ALA A 263 -6.16 29.59 -13.93
C ALA A 263 -7.13 29.04 -12.86
N THR A 264 -8.41 28.90 -13.22
CA THR A 264 -9.36 28.21 -12.34
C THR A 264 -9.01 26.72 -12.21
N PRO A 265 -9.37 26.05 -11.10
CA PRO A 265 -9.22 24.61 -10.96
C PRO A 265 -9.85 23.83 -12.12
N GLU A 266 -11.00 24.27 -12.62
CA GLU A 266 -11.70 23.65 -13.75
C GLU A 266 -10.91 23.78 -15.06
N GLU A 267 -10.36 24.96 -15.37
CA GLU A 267 -9.52 25.17 -16.55
C GLU A 267 -8.23 24.36 -16.50
N THR A 268 -7.64 24.23 -15.32
CA THR A 268 -6.44 23.43 -15.09
C THR A 268 -6.71 21.95 -15.36
N VAL A 269 -7.82 21.40 -14.83
CA VAL A 269 -8.26 20.03 -15.08
C VAL A 269 -8.52 19.79 -16.58
N LEU A 270 -9.23 20.70 -17.24
CA LEU A 270 -9.50 20.58 -18.69
C LEU A 270 -8.21 20.60 -19.52
N ARG A 271 -7.25 21.47 -19.18
CA ARG A 271 -5.93 21.54 -19.85
C ARG A 271 -5.14 20.25 -19.67
N HIS A 272 -5.14 19.68 -18.46
CA HIS A 272 -4.47 18.39 -18.20
C HIS A 272 -5.11 17.24 -18.97
N LEU A 273 -6.44 17.17 -19.01
CA LEU A 273 -7.16 16.16 -19.79
C LEU A 273 -6.84 16.26 -21.29
N ALA A 274 -6.85 17.47 -21.85
CA ALA A 274 -6.49 17.68 -23.25
C ALA A 274 -5.02 17.30 -23.54
N ALA A 275 -4.10 17.64 -22.62
CA ALA A 275 -2.70 17.25 -22.76
C ALA A 275 -2.49 15.73 -22.69
N GLU A 276 -3.26 15.03 -21.85
CA GLU A 276 -3.24 13.58 -21.75
C GLU A 276 -3.77 12.92 -23.03
N GLU A 277 -4.87 13.42 -23.58
CA GLU A 277 -5.45 12.92 -24.82
C GLU A 277 -4.50 13.08 -26.01
N VAL A 278 -3.87 14.27 -26.14
CA VAL A 278 -2.85 14.51 -27.18
C VAL A 278 -1.64 13.59 -26.99
N ARG A 279 -1.22 13.34 -25.74
CA ARG A 279 -0.10 12.44 -25.46
C ARG A 279 -0.44 11.00 -25.84
N GLN A 280 -1.61 10.52 -25.47
CA GLN A 280 -2.09 9.18 -25.82
C GLN A 280 -2.14 9.02 -27.34
N ALA A 281 -2.75 9.95 -28.07
CA ALA A 281 -2.84 9.91 -29.52
C ALA A 281 -1.45 9.85 -30.19
N ARG A 282 -0.46 10.57 -29.64
CA ARG A 282 0.94 10.52 -30.14
C ARG A 282 1.60 9.16 -29.89
N ILE A 283 1.32 8.51 -28.78
CA ILE A 283 1.82 7.15 -28.49
C ILE A 283 1.15 6.16 -29.45
N GLU A 284 -0.17 6.21 -29.59
CA GLU A 284 -0.94 5.31 -30.47
C GLU A 284 -0.53 5.46 -31.95
N ALA A 285 -0.22 6.67 -32.40
CA ALA A 285 0.29 6.94 -33.75
C ALA A 285 1.61 6.23 -34.07
N THR A 286 2.35 5.76 -33.06
CA THR A 286 3.55 4.94 -33.27
C THR A 286 3.25 3.47 -33.55
N GLY A 287 2.00 3.02 -33.40
CA GLY A 287 1.58 1.62 -33.50
C GLY A 287 1.48 0.90 -32.15
N LEU A 288 1.62 1.61 -31.03
CA LEU A 288 1.45 1.07 -29.68
C LEU A 288 -0.03 1.05 -29.27
N GLY A 289 -0.44 0.00 -28.55
CA GLY A 289 -1.74 -0.03 -27.87
C GLY A 289 -1.62 0.59 -26.49
N VAL A 290 -2.57 1.41 -26.07
CA VAL A 290 -2.58 2.05 -24.74
C VAL A 290 -3.71 1.48 -23.89
N VAL A 291 -3.41 1.12 -22.64
CA VAL A 291 -4.41 0.67 -21.66
C VAL A 291 -4.25 1.43 -20.37
N ARG A 292 -5.33 2.05 -19.91
CA ARG A 292 -5.37 2.77 -18.63
C ARG A 292 -6.28 2.10 -17.62
N TRP A 293 -5.94 2.22 -16.36
CA TRP A 293 -6.77 1.74 -15.25
C TRP A 293 -6.44 2.47 -13.95
N SER A 294 -7.37 2.45 -13.00
CA SER A 294 -7.08 2.83 -11.62
C SER A 294 -6.76 1.61 -10.75
N PRO A 295 -6.01 1.77 -9.64
CA PRO A 295 -5.80 0.70 -8.68
C PRO A 295 -7.11 0.10 -8.15
N ALA A 296 -8.18 0.90 -8.04
CA ALA A 296 -9.50 0.43 -7.65
C ALA A 296 -10.10 -0.52 -8.69
N GLN A 297 -9.99 -0.20 -9.99
CA GLN A 297 -10.43 -1.11 -11.05
C GLN A 297 -9.70 -2.46 -11.02
N VAL A 298 -8.39 -2.45 -10.76
CA VAL A 298 -7.63 -3.70 -10.63
C VAL A 298 -8.00 -4.47 -9.36
N ARG A 299 -8.31 -3.77 -8.27
CA ARG A 299 -8.79 -4.40 -7.03
C ARG A 299 -10.16 -5.05 -7.22
N ASP A 300 -11.07 -4.37 -7.91
CA ASP A 300 -12.50 -4.73 -7.98
C ASP A 300 -12.82 -5.66 -9.16
N ASP A 301 -12.18 -5.48 -10.32
CA ASP A 301 -12.33 -6.32 -11.52
C ASP A 301 -10.97 -6.52 -12.23
N PRO A 302 -10.05 -7.30 -11.64
CA PRO A 302 -8.73 -7.55 -12.22
C PRO A 302 -8.81 -8.26 -13.59
N ASP A 303 -9.78 -9.16 -13.76
CA ASP A 303 -10.00 -9.87 -15.01
C ASP A 303 -10.44 -8.91 -16.12
N GLY A 304 -11.25 -7.91 -15.80
CA GLY A 304 -11.65 -6.85 -16.73
C GLY A 304 -10.48 -6.02 -17.22
N VAL A 305 -9.52 -5.68 -16.34
CA VAL A 305 -8.30 -4.98 -16.74
C VAL A 305 -7.40 -5.90 -17.58
N ALA A 306 -7.22 -7.16 -17.18
CA ALA A 306 -6.46 -8.14 -17.97
C ALA A 306 -7.06 -8.37 -19.38
N ARG A 307 -8.40 -8.42 -19.49
CA ARG A 307 -9.09 -8.48 -20.80
C ARG A 307 -8.84 -7.24 -21.65
N ARG A 308 -8.76 -6.04 -21.06
CA ARG A 308 -8.40 -4.81 -21.79
C ARG A 308 -6.98 -4.89 -22.34
N VAL A 309 -6.02 -5.36 -21.54
CA VAL A 309 -4.63 -5.62 -21.99
C VAL A 309 -4.60 -6.61 -23.16
N ASN A 310 -5.29 -7.74 -23.05
CA ASN A 310 -5.35 -8.73 -24.12
C ASN A 310 -6.02 -8.19 -25.39
N ARG A 311 -7.07 -7.37 -25.25
CA ARG A 311 -7.75 -6.74 -26.39
C ARG A 311 -6.82 -5.77 -27.13
N ALA A 312 -6.15 -4.89 -26.40
CA ALA A 312 -5.19 -3.95 -26.99
C ALA A 312 -4.06 -4.71 -27.72
N ALA A 313 -3.53 -5.77 -27.10
CA ALA A 313 -2.50 -6.62 -27.72
C ALA A 313 -2.98 -7.30 -29.01
N GLY A 314 -4.27 -7.64 -29.12
CA GLY A 314 -4.85 -8.21 -30.35
C GLY A 314 -5.14 -7.20 -31.46
N GLN A 315 -5.05 -5.90 -31.17
CA GLN A 315 -5.34 -4.82 -32.12
C GLN A 315 -4.07 -4.19 -32.70
N VAL A 316 -2.90 -4.51 -32.17
CA VAL A 316 -1.62 -3.93 -32.58
C VAL A 316 -0.63 -5.01 -33.03
N ARG A 317 0.35 -4.59 -33.83
CA ARG A 317 1.45 -5.45 -34.28
C ARG A 317 2.77 -4.83 -33.82
N PRO A 318 3.47 -5.43 -32.84
CA PRO A 318 4.67 -4.84 -32.26
C PRO A 318 5.79 -4.59 -33.28
N ASP A 319 5.85 -5.40 -34.33
CA ASP A 319 6.77 -5.28 -35.46
C ASP A 319 6.46 -4.08 -36.38
N GLU A 320 5.24 -3.54 -36.34
CA GLU A 320 4.84 -2.32 -37.07
C GLU A 320 5.14 -1.03 -36.26
N PHE A 321 5.68 -1.14 -35.03
CA PHE A 321 6.03 0.00 -34.20
C PHE A 321 7.09 0.89 -34.87
N THR A 322 6.71 2.14 -35.17
CA THR A 322 7.55 3.08 -35.92
C THR A 322 8.54 3.85 -35.03
N GLY A 323 8.30 3.90 -33.72
CA GLY A 323 9.10 4.65 -32.75
C GLY A 323 10.32 3.91 -32.20
N TRP A 324 10.85 4.39 -31.07
CA TRP A 324 11.87 3.70 -30.27
C TRP A 324 11.44 3.68 -28.82
N VAL A 325 11.88 2.68 -28.05
CA VAL A 325 11.74 2.69 -26.59
C VAL A 325 13.12 2.64 -25.95
N ARG A 326 13.31 3.31 -24.80
CA ARG A 326 14.53 3.21 -24.01
C ARG A 326 14.30 2.33 -22.81
N TRP A 327 15.02 1.22 -22.76
CA TRP A 327 15.01 0.27 -21.66
C TRP A 327 16.45 -0.09 -21.29
N ASP A 328 16.75 -0.06 -19.98
CA ASP A 328 18.09 -0.36 -19.46
C ASP A 328 19.22 0.46 -20.14
N GLY A 329 18.95 1.76 -20.34
CA GLY A 329 19.88 2.69 -21.00
C GLY A 329 19.95 2.60 -22.52
N GLU A 330 19.35 1.59 -23.15
CA GLU A 330 19.46 1.34 -24.58
C GLU A 330 18.18 1.66 -25.36
N LEU A 331 18.32 2.26 -26.54
CA LEU A 331 17.20 2.43 -27.47
C LEU A 331 16.95 1.14 -28.26
N ARG A 332 15.69 0.69 -28.26
CA ARG A 332 15.26 -0.58 -28.86
C ARG A 332 14.03 -0.40 -29.73
N LYS A 333 13.92 -1.26 -30.75
CA LYS A 333 12.69 -1.49 -31.53
C LYS A 333 11.88 -2.61 -30.89
N LEU A 334 10.59 -2.65 -31.18
CA LEU A 334 9.69 -3.73 -30.77
C LEU A 334 9.55 -4.77 -31.90
N PRO A 335 9.24 -6.04 -31.56
CA PRO A 335 9.28 -6.60 -30.21
C PRO A 335 10.72 -6.88 -29.74
N PHE A 336 10.90 -6.96 -28.42
CA PHE A 336 12.11 -7.55 -27.80
C PHE A 336 11.71 -8.29 -26.52
N THR A 337 12.58 -9.20 -26.08
CA THR A 337 12.37 -9.99 -24.87
C THR A 337 13.33 -9.56 -23.77
N VAL A 338 12.82 -9.57 -22.54
CA VAL A 338 13.58 -9.34 -21.31
C VAL A 338 13.17 -10.41 -20.31
N ASP A 339 14.16 -11.03 -19.68
CA ASP A 339 13.90 -11.94 -18.57
C ASP A 339 13.26 -11.17 -17.42
N ARG A 340 12.13 -11.66 -16.94
CA ARG A 340 11.31 -10.99 -15.93
C ARG A 340 10.98 -11.97 -14.83
N PRO A 341 11.01 -11.54 -13.56
CA PRO A 341 10.59 -12.40 -12.48
C PRO A 341 9.15 -12.84 -12.72
N ALA A 342 8.88 -14.11 -12.49
CA ALA A 342 7.57 -14.70 -12.66
C ALA A 342 7.34 -15.73 -11.57
N ILE A 343 6.11 -15.79 -11.09
CA ILE A 343 5.68 -16.81 -10.15
C ILE A 343 4.52 -17.58 -10.76
N ASP A 344 4.40 -18.84 -10.39
CA ASP A 344 3.19 -19.61 -10.64
C ASP A 344 2.21 -19.39 -9.47
N PRO A 345 1.05 -18.74 -9.68
CA PRO A 345 0.06 -18.52 -8.63
C PRO A 345 -0.43 -19.82 -7.99
N GLU A 346 -0.41 -20.95 -8.70
CA GLU A 346 -0.81 -22.25 -8.15
C GLU A 346 0.12 -22.71 -7.03
N THR A 347 1.41 -22.39 -7.13
CA THR A 347 2.41 -22.71 -6.09
C THR A 347 2.20 -21.92 -4.79
N LEU A 348 1.47 -20.80 -4.85
CA LEU A 348 1.15 -19.96 -3.68
C LEU A 348 -0.13 -20.36 -2.97
N ARG A 349 -0.99 -21.19 -3.58
CA ARG A 349 -2.19 -21.72 -2.93
C ARG A 349 -1.76 -22.73 -1.87
N TYR A 350 -1.60 -22.25 -0.64
CA TYR A 350 -1.34 -23.11 0.52
C TYR A 350 -2.46 -24.16 0.65
N ARG A 351 -2.24 -25.37 0.14
CA ARG A 351 -3.05 -26.54 0.51
C ARG A 351 -2.76 -26.83 1.98
N ARG A 352 -3.67 -26.43 2.88
CA ARG A 352 -3.80 -27.16 4.15
C ARG A 352 -4.02 -28.62 3.77
N ARG A 353 -2.99 -29.47 3.85
CA ARG A 353 -3.21 -30.91 3.97
C ARG A 353 -4.12 -31.07 5.19
N ARG A 354 -5.41 -31.34 4.96
CA ARG A 354 -6.28 -31.86 6.01
C ARG A 354 -5.54 -33.09 6.52
N ARG A 355 -5.14 -33.10 7.79
CA ARG A 355 -4.78 -34.37 8.44
C ARG A 355 -5.96 -35.32 8.19
N PRO A 356 -5.76 -36.54 7.67
CA PRO A 356 -6.84 -37.50 7.64
C PRO A 356 -7.38 -37.62 9.07
N ALA A 357 -8.70 -37.55 9.21
CA ALA A 357 -9.34 -37.86 10.47
C ALA A 357 -8.95 -39.30 10.80
N HIS A 358 -8.13 -39.48 11.84
CA HIS A 358 -7.99 -40.79 12.46
C HIS A 358 -9.36 -41.08 13.10
N TYR A 359 -10.07 -42.04 12.51
CA TYR A 359 -11.28 -42.66 13.07
C TYR A 359 -10.91 -43.55 14.25
#